data_AF-A0AAD5WCM7-F1
#
_entry.id   AF-A0AAD5WCM7-F1
#
_cell.length_a   1.000
_cell.length_b   1.000
_cell.length_c   1.000
_cell.angle_alpha   90.00
_cell.angle_beta   90.00
_cell.angle_gamma   90.00
#
_symmetry.space_group_name_H-M   'P 1'
#
loop_
_entity.id
_entity.type
_entity.pdbx_description
1 polymer ?
#
loop_
_entity_poly.entity_id
_entity_poly.type
_entity_poly.pdbx_seq_one_letter_code
_entity_poly.pdbx_strand_id
1 'polypeptide(L)'
;MHQKGCYQMCLTDWNMRNLPTGDTVDMLLQEWATNQLTGATDIHGSYSFLGFLGEYKVTVNYADRSTVAFMSLPQGAETRQLNIQV
;
A
#
# COMPACT_ATOMS: atom_id res chain seq x y z
N MET A 1 -8.16 24.58 -35.77
CA MET A 1 -9.21 23.65 -35.30
C MET A 1 -8.59 22.26 -35.30
N HIS A 2 -8.26 21.68 -34.13
CA HIS A 2 -7.67 20.33 -34.07
C HIS A 2 -8.71 19.29 -34.55
N GLN A 3 -8.42 18.62 -35.66
CA GLN A 3 -9.22 17.51 -36.22
C GLN A 3 -8.95 16.16 -35.53
N LYS A 4 -8.35 16.16 -34.34
CA LYS A 4 -8.06 14.96 -33.53
C LYS A 4 -8.50 15.30 -32.10
N GLY A 5 -9.37 14.47 -31.53
CA GLY A 5 -10.18 14.79 -30.35
C GLY A 5 -9.43 15.36 -29.15
N CYS A 6 -10.17 16.12 -28.32
CA CYS A 6 -9.71 16.62 -27.02
C CYS A 6 -9.57 15.47 -26.03
N TYR A 7 -8.36 15.24 -25.50
CA TYR A 7 -8.08 14.25 -24.46
C TYR A 7 -7.54 14.89 -23.17
N GLN A 8 -8.04 16.07 -22.79
CA GLN A 8 -7.69 16.65 -21.51
C GLN A 8 -8.68 16.16 -20.46
N MET A 9 -8.23 15.25 -19.60
CA MET A 9 -9.00 14.81 -18.43
C MET A 9 -8.56 15.64 -17.23
N CYS A 10 -9.46 16.46 -16.71
CA CYS A 10 -9.23 17.21 -15.48
C CYS A 10 -9.52 16.30 -14.29
N LEU A 11 -8.58 16.21 -13.35
CA LEU A 11 -8.73 15.44 -12.12
C LEU A 11 -9.48 16.23 -11.05
N THR A 12 -9.19 17.53 -10.93
CA THR A 12 -9.79 18.42 -9.94
C THR A 12 -10.29 19.72 -10.57
N ASP A 13 -11.21 20.40 -9.88
CA ASP A 13 -11.61 21.77 -10.21
C ASP A 13 -10.67 22.83 -9.58
N TRP A 14 -10.95 24.11 -9.81
CA TRP A 14 -10.15 25.22 -9.28
C TRP A 14 -10.17 25.34 -7.75
N ASN A 15 -11.12 24.68 -7.08
CA ASN A 15 -11.20 24.57 -5.62
C ASN A 15 -10.54 23.28 -5.10
N MET A 16 -9.78 22.57 -5.94
CA MET A 16 -9.18 21.28 -5.60
C MET A 16 -10.21 20.20 -5.23
N ARG A 17 -11.47 20.32 -5.68
CA ARG A 17 -12.45 19.24 -5.52
C ARG A 17 -12.26 18.24 -6.65
N ASN A 18 -12.33 16.95 -6.34
CA ASN A 18 -12.26 15.92 -7.35
C ASN A 18 -13.40 16.05 -8.36
N LEU A 19 -13.05 15.85 -9.62
CA LEU A 19 -13.95 15.60 -10.74
C LEU A 19 -14.07 14.08 -10.92
N PRO A 20 -15.03 13.57 -11.72
CA PRO A 20 -15.23 12.14 -11.89
C PRO A 20 -13.97 11.36 -12.34
N THR A 21 -13.09 12.00 -13.12
CA THR A 21 -11.79 11.41 -13.47
C THR A 21 -10.87 11.27 -12.26
N GLY A 22 -10.83 12.30 -11.40
CA GLY A 22 -10.07 12.26 -10.14
C GLY A 22 -10.58 11.16 -9.22
N ASP A 23 -11.90 11.04 -9.07
CA ASP A 23 -12.52 9.97 -8.26
C ASP A 23 -12.15 8.57 -8.79
N THR A 24 -12.09 8.42 -10.12
CA THR A 24 -11.67 7.17 -10.75
C THR A 24 -10.20 6.85 -10.44
N VAL A 25 -9.32 7.85 -10.51
CA VAL A 25 -7.89 7.68 -10.17
C VAL A 25 -7.73 7.34 -8.69
N ASP A 26 -8.44 8.02 -7.80
CA ASP A 26 -8.37 7.77 -6.36
C ASP A 26 -8.85 6.36 -6.00
N MET A 27 -9.90 5.86 -6.67
CA MET A 27 -10.37 4.48 -6.51
C MET A 27 -9.29 3.48 -6.93
N LEU A 28 -8.61 3.70 -8.05
CA LEU A 28 -7.50 2.83 -8.48
C LEU A 28 -6.32 2.89 -7.49
N LEU A 29 -5.99 4.06 -6.96
CA LEU A 29 -4.95 4.20 -5.93
C LEU A 29 -5.32 3.48 -4.64
N GLN A 30 -6.60 3.47 -4.27
CA GLN A 30 -7.10 2.70 -3.13
C GLN A 30 -7.00 1.19 -3.36
N GLU A 31 -7.23 0.72 -4.59
CA GLU A 31 -7.04 -0.68 -4.97
C GLU A 31 -5.55 -1.07 -4.98
N TRP A 32 -4.66 -0.17 -5.38
CA TRP A 32 -3.22 -0.41 -5.51
C TRP A 32 -2.42 -0.08 -4.26
N ALA A 33 -3.03 -0.32 -3.10
CA ALA A 33 -2.39 -0.18 -1.81
C ALA A 33 -2.48 -1.51 -1.06
N THR A 34 -1.41 -1.85 -0.33
CA THR A 34 -1.53 -2.90 0.68
C THR A 34 -2.23 -2.29 1.87
N ASN A 35 -3.49 -2.66 2.05
CA ASN A 35 -4.25 -2.30 3.25
C ASN A 35 -3.66 -2.98 4.49
N GLN A 36 -4.26 -2.73 5.66
CA GLN A 36 -3.84 -3.40 6.88
C GLN A 36 -3.98 -4.93 6.73
N LEU A 37 -2.86 -5.62 6.86
CA LEU A 37 -2.79 -7.08 6.92
C LEU A 37 -2.67 -7.51 8.38
N THR A 38 -3.36 -8.58 8.75
CA THR A 38 -3.29 -9.18 10.08
C THR A 38 -3.32 -10.68 9.94
N GLY A 39 -2.44 -11.38 10.65
CA GLY A 39 -2.33 -12.83 10.62
C GLY A 39 -1.51 -13.33 11.78
N ALA A 40 -1.52 -14.65 11.97
CA ALA A 40 -0.71 -15.34 12.96
C ALA A 40 0.56 -15.89 12.30
N THR A 41 1.65 -15.95 13.07
CA THR A 41 2.86 -16.66 12.64
C THR A 41 2.62 -18.17 12.59
N ASP A 42 3.34 -18.86 11.72
CA ASP A 42 3.33 -20.32 11.65
C ASP A 42 4.08 -20.98 12.82
N ILE A 43 4.22 -22.31 12.76
CA ILE A 43 4.93 -23.12 13.78
C ILE A 43 6.42 -22.76 13.91
N HIS A 44 6.98 -22.06 12.93
CA HIS A 44 8.37 -21.59 12.91
C HIS A 44 8.47 -20.10 13.30
N GLY A 45 7.37 -19.46 13.70
CA GLY A 45 7.35 -18.03 14.04
C GLY A 45 7.40 -17.12 12.82
N SER A 46 7.13 -17.64 11.62
CA SER A 46 7.21 -16.88 10.36
C SER A 46 5.84 -16.42 9.88
N TYR A 47 5.79 -15.23 9.29
CA TYR A 47 4.62 -14.69 8.59
C TYR A 47 5.08 -14.08 7.27
N SER A 48 4.38 -14.37 6.17
CA SER A 48 4.72 -13.90 4.84
C SER A 48 3.48 -13.31 4.15
N PHE A 49 3.68 -12.23 3.41
CA PHE A 49 2.62 -11.57 2.65
C PHE A 49 3.16 -11.03 1.32
N LEU A 50 2.24 -10.80 0.38
CA LEU A 50 2.51 -10.03 -0.83
C LEU A 50 1.91 -8.63 -0.66
N GLY A 51 2.67 -7.61 -1.04
CA GLY A 51 2.24 -6.22 -0.93
C GLY A 51 2.81 -5.36 -2.05
N PHE A 52 2.17 -4.22 -2.28
CA PHE A 52 2.66 -3.15 -3.14
C PHE A 52 3.93 -2.50 -2.57
N LEU A 53 4.67 -1.81 -3.43
CA LEU A 53 5.86 -1.06 -3.02
C LEU A 53 5.48 -0.01 -1.97
N GLY A 54 6.33 0.18 -0.96
CA GLY A 54 6.10 1.19 0.09
C GLY A 54 6.75 0.88 1.43
N GLU A 55 6.41 1.70 2.41
CA GLU A 55 6.88 1.60 3.80
C GLU A 55 5.81 0.94 4.67
N TYR A 56 6.21 -0.05 5.46
CA TYR A 56 5.32 -0.84 6.30
C TYR A 56 5.71 -0.71 7.76
N LYS A 57 4.72 -0.42 8.61
CA LYS A 57 4.82 -0.57 10.05
C LYS A 57 4.35 -1.97 10.43
N VAL A 58 5.25 -2.79 10.95
CA VAL A 58 4.98 -4.15 11.42
C VAL A 58 4.81 -4.12 12.93
N THR A 59 3.63 -4.52 13.42
CA THR A 59 3.37 -4.68 14.85
C THR A 59 3.30 -6.17 15.16
N VAL A 60 4.14 -6.64 16.08
CA VAL A 60 4.15 -8.04 16.52
C VAL A 60 3.68 -8.09 17.96
N ASN A 61 2.69 -8.94 18.23
CA ASN A 61 2.14 -9.15 19.57
C ASN A 61 2.38 -10.60 19.99
N TYR A 62 2.90 -10.81 21.19
CA TYR A 62 3.09 -12.12 21.80
C TYR A 62 2.75 -12.07 23.29
N ALA A 63 1.69 -12.78 23.69
CA ALA A 63 1.09 -12.66 25.02
C ALA A 63 0.86 -11.18 25.39
N ASP A 64 1.47 -10.70 26.48
CA ASP A 64 1.32 -9.33 26.97
C ASP A 64 2.39 -8.36 26.41
N ARG A 65 3.19 -8.80 25.43
CA ARG A 65 4.26 -8.00 24.82
C ARG A 65 3.89 -7.57 23.42
N SER A 66 4.27 -6.35 23.06
CA SER A 66 4.13 -5.79 21.72
C SER A 66 5.42 -5.09 21.32
N THR A 67 5.83 -5.29 20.07
CA THR A 67 6.97 -4.60 19.47
C THR A 67 6.61 -4.10 18.09
N VAL A 68 7.29 -3.03 17.68
CA VAL A 68 7.06 -2.35 16.41
C VAL A 68 8.36 -2.30 15.63
N ALA A 69 8.29 -2.66 14.36
CA ALA A 69 9.37 -2.53 13.41
C ALA A 69 8.89 -1.86 12.12
N PHE A 70 9.84 -1.44 11.29
CA PHE A 70 9.55 -0.84 9.99
C PHE A 70 10.28 -1.61 8.90
N MET A 71 9.64 -1.77 7.75
CA MET A 71 10.26 -2.37 6.57
C MET A 71 9.87 -1.63 5.29
N SER A 72 10.85 -1.48 4.41
CA SER A 72 10.65 -0.96 3.06
C SER A 72 10.51 -2.12 2.07
N LEU A 73 9.45 -2.10 1.26
CA LEU A 73 9.28 -3.04 0.15
C LEU A 73 9.52 -2.28 -1.16
N PRO A 74 10.67 -2.48 -1.83
CA PRO A 74 10.94 -1.85 -3.11
C PRO A 74 10.20 -2.57 -4.24
N GLN A 75 10.14 -1.94 -5.42
CA GLN A 75 9.67 -2.59 -6.64
C GLN A 75 10.62 -3.74 -7.01
N GLY A 76 10.09 -4.95 -7.23
CA GLY A 76 10.85 -6.10 -7.69
C GLY A 76 10.22 -7.43 -7.30
N ALA A 77 10.85 -8.53 -7.71
CA ALA A 77 10.44 -9.89 -7.36
C ALA A 77 11.17 -10.45 -6.12
N GLU A 78 12.04 -9.66 -5.50
CA GLU A 78 12.81 -10.08 -4.33
C GLU A 78 11.94 -10.10 -3.07
N THR A 79 12.08 -11.17 -2.28
CA THR A 79 11.48 -11.23 -0.94
C THR A 79 12.36 -10.48 0.05
N ARG A 80 11.76 -9.56 0.83
CA ARG A 80 12.42 -8.90 1.95
C ARG A 80 12.13 -9.67 3.24
N GLN A 81 13.18 -9.88 4.03
CA GLN A 81 13.09 -10.57 5.31
C GLN A 81 13.39 -9.59 6.44
N LEU A 82 12.62 -9.69 7.52
CA LEU A 82 12.80 -8.90 8.74
C LEU A 82 12.66 -9.84 9.93
N ASN A 83 13.69 -9.88 10.77
CA ASN A 83 13.70 -10.65 12.01
C ASN A 83 13.36 -9.72 13.18
N ILE A 84 12.40 -10.11 14.02
CA ILE A 84 11.89 -9.31 15.12
C ILE A 84 11.97 -10.14 16.41
N GLN A 85 12.47 -9.53 17.49
CA GLN A 85 12.50 -10.13 18.82
C GLN A 85 11.44 -9.48 19.71
N VAL A 86 10.71 -10.30 20.48
CA VAL A 86 9.60 -9.91 21.38
C VAL A 86 9.88 -10.36 22.81
#